data_AF-A0A940AEJ7-F1
#
_entry.id   AF-A0A940AEJ7-F1
#
_cell.length_a   1.000
_cell.length_b   1.000
_cell.length_c   1.000
_cell.angle_alpha   90.00
_cell.angle_beta   90.00
_cell.angle_gamma   90.00
#
_symmetry.space_group_name_H-M   'P 1'
#
loop_
_entity.id
_entity.type
_entity.pdbx_description
1 polymer ?
#
loop_
_entity_poly.entity_id
_entity_poly.type
_entity_poly.pdbx_seq_one_letter_code
_entity_poly.pdbx_strand_id
1 'polypeptide(L)' 'MESVYRISAQLIEKTSTDIIRYLFDRIQWEDRLIGIKGARGVGKTTIMLQYIKLKIADRRKAL' A
#
# COMPACT_ATOMS: atom_id res chain seq x y z
N MET A 1 14.37 -12.86 8.24
CA MET A 1 14.09 -11.50 7.73
C MET A 1 13.78 -11.51 6.23
N GLU A 2 14.55 -12.24 5.43
CA GLU A 2 14.33 -12.42 3.97
C GLU A 2 12.91 -12.89 3.59
N SER A 3 12.33 -13.81 4.36
CA SER A 3 10.97 -14.34 4.11
C SER A 3 9.89 -13.25 4.15
N VAL A 4 10.01 -12.28 5.05
CA VAL A 4 9.05 -11.17 5.20
C VAL A 4 9.14 -10.22 4.00
N TYR A 5 10.35 -9.86 3.59
CA TYR A 5 10.58 -9.03 2.40
C TYR A 5 10.01 -9.69 1.14
N ARG A 6 10.24 -11.00 0.98
CA ARG A 6 9.70 -11.77 -0.15
C ARG A 6 8.18 -11.76 -0.17
N ILE A 7 7.52 -12.00 0.96
CA ILE A 7 6.06 -11.97 1.06
C ILE A 7 5.51 -10.58 0.73
N SER A 8 6.11 -9.53 1.29
CA SER A 8 5.69 -8.16 1.00
C SER A 8 5.81 -7.82 -0.49
N ALA A 9 6.94 -8.15 -1.11
CA ALA A 9 7.16 -7.93 -2.54
C ALA A 9 6.10 -8.65 -3.40
N GLN A 10 5.78 -9.90 -3.06
CA GLN A 10 4.73 -10.67 -3.74
C GLN A 10 3.34 -10.06 -3.56
N LEU A 11 3.01 -9.54 -2.36
CA LEU A 11 1.74 -8.88 -2.10
C LEU A 11 1.60 -7.58 -2.89
N ILE A 12 2.67 -6.78 -2.95
CA ILE A 12 2.69 -5.55 -3.76
C ILE A 12 2.48 -5.90 -5.24
N GLU A 13 3.22 -6.88 -5.77
CA GLU A 13 3.11 -7.28 -7.17
C GLU A 13 1.72 -7.79 -7.54
N LYS A 14 1.14 -8.67 -6.71
CA LYS A 14 -0.19 -9.27 -6.94
C LYS A 14 -1.35 -8.31 -6.71
N THR A 15 -1.13 -7.16 -6.09
CA THR A 15 -2.20 -6.19 -5.85
C THR A 15 -2.66 -5.60 -7.19
N SER A 16 -3.93 -5.82 -7.55
CA SER A 16 -4.54 -5.21 -8.74
C SER A 16 -4.62 -3.69 -8.58
N THR A 17 -4.40 -3.00 -9.71
CA THR A 17 -4.53 -1.55 -9.86
C THR A 17 -5.60 -1.19 -10.89
N ASP A 18 -6.42 -2.16 -11.30
CA ASP A 18 -7.52 -1.94 -12.26
C ASP A 18 -8.60 -1.06 -11.64
N ILE A 19 -8.82 -1.21 -10.33
CA ILE A 19 -9.67 -0.35 -9.52
C ILE A 19 -8.85 0.18 -8.36
N ILE A 20 -8.68 1.50 -8.31
CA ILE A 20 -8.03 2.19 -7.21
C ILE A 20 -9.05 2.55 -6.13
N ARG A 21 -8.68 2.34 -4.86
CA ARG A 21 -9.55 2.66 -3.73
C ARG A 21 -9.89 4.15 -3.74
N TYR A 22 -11.17 4.51 -3.52
CA TYR A 22 -11.66 5.89 -3.57
C TYR A 22 -10.91 6.89 -2.66
N LEU A 23 -10.30 6.40 -1.57
CA LEU A 23 -9.57 7.22 -0.61
C LEU A 23 -8.14 7.53 -1.09
N PHE A 24 -7.65 6.85 -2.13
CA PHE A 24 -6.27 6.95 -2.60
C PHE A 24 -5.88 8.38 -2.97
N ASP A 25 -6.68 9.04 -3.80
CA ASP A 25 -6.41 10.42 -4.23
C ASP A 25 -6.78 11.47 -3.17
N ARG A 26 -7.42 11.06 -2.07
CA ARG A 26 -7.84 11.94 -0.98
C ARG A 26 -6.85 11.98 0.19
N ILE A 27 -5.90 11.05 0.24
CA ILE A 27 -4.88 10.99 1.29
C ILE A 27 -3.75 11.95 0.92
N GLN A 28 -3.33 12.79 1.88
CA GLN A 28 -2.12 13.61 1.77
C GLN A 28 -0.89 12.75 2.04
N TRP A 29 -0.43 12.00 1.03
CA TRP A 29 0.65 11.02 1.16
C TRP A 29 2.02 11.60 1.57
N GLU A 30 2.20 12.91 1.43
CA GLU A 30 3.43 13.62 1.81
C GLU A 30 3.51 13.92 3.32
N ASP A 31 2.43 13.68 4.07
CA ASP A 31 2.44 13.83 5.51
C ASP A 31 3.40 12.82 6.15
N ARG A 32 4.16 13.30 7.17
CA ARG A 32 5.16 12.48 7.88
C ARG A 32 4.56 11.23 8.53
N LEU A 33 3.27 11.25 8.86
CA LEU A 33 2.56 10.14 9.48
C LEU A 33 1.08 10.17 9.09
N ILE A 34 0.57 9.03 8.63
CA ILE A 34 -0.82 8.85 8.23
C ILE A 34 -1.37 7.59 8.90
N GLY A 35 -2.52 7.71 9.54
CA GLY A 35 -3.25 6.59 10.14
C GLY A 35 -4.53 6.28 9.35
N ILE A 36 -4.65 5.07 8.79
CA ILE A 36 -5.88 4.61 8.13
C ILE A 36 -6.65 3.68 9.08
N LYS A 37 -7.80 4.14 9.59
CA LYS A 37 -8.67 3.38 10.52
C LYS A 37 -9.95 2.90 9.83
N GLY A 38 -10.51 1.78 10.28
CA GLY A 38 -11.80 1.25 9.82
C GLY A 38 -11.98 -0.23 10.14
N ALA A 39 -13.18 -0.77 9.89
CA ALA A 39 -13.52 -2.18 10.15
C ALA A 39 -12.62 -3.18 9.40
N ARG A 40 -12.60 -4.45 9.83
CA ARG A 40 -11.87 -5.52 9.13
C ARG A 40 -12.46 -5.71 7.73
N GLY A 41 -11.62 -5.98 6.72
CA GLY A 41 -12.06 -6.27 5.36
C GLY A 41 -12.36 -5.05 4.47
N VAL A 42 -12.37 -3.81 4.99
CA VAL A 42 -12.71 -2.61 4.19
C VAL A 42 -11.66 -2.19 3.15
N GLY A 43 -10.50 -2.87 3.08
CA GLY A 43 -9.48 -2.61 2.07
C GLY A 43 -8.31 -1.70 2.49
N LYS A 44 -8.09 -1.50 3.79
CA LYS A 44 -6.98 -0.68 4.33
C LYS A 44 -5.60 -1.17 3.85
N THR A 45 -5.37 -2.48 3.85
CA THR A 45 -4.13 -3.05 3.33
C THR A 45 -4.03 -2.89 1.82
N THR A 46 -5.15 -3.02 1.10
CA THR A 46 -5.19 -2.86 -0.36
C THR A 46 -4.75 -1.46 -0.78
N ILE A 47 -5.27 -0.40 -0.14
CA ILE A 47 -4.88 0.98 -0.48
C ILE A 47 -3.39 1.24 -0.21
N MET A 48 -2.84 0.71 0.89
CA MET A 48 -1.41 0.81 1.19
C MET A 48 -0.56 0.10 0.12
N LEU A 49 -0.93 -1.12 -0.26
CA LEU A 49 -0.19 -1.87 -1.29
C LEU A 49 -0.30 -1.21 -2.67
N GLN A 50 -1.46 -0.67 -3.03
CA GLN A 50 -1.65 0.11 -4.25
C GLN A 50 -0.77 1.37 -4.26
N TYR A 51 -0.66 2.07 -3.12
CA TYR A 51 0.19 3.26 -3.01
C TYR A 51 1.65 2.92 -3.24
N ILE A 52 2.14 1.88 -2.56
CA ILE A 52 3.51 1.40 -2.74
C ILE A 52 3.76 1.00 -4.21
N LYS A 53 2.82 0.27 -4.83
CA LYS A 53 2.96 -0.19 -6.22
C LYS A 53 3.02 0.97 -7.24
N LEU A 54 2.24 2.04 -7.01
CA LEU A 54 2.05 3.11 -7.99
C LEU A 54 2.95 4.33 -7.77
N LYS A 55 3.34 4.64 -6.52
CA LYS A 55 4.02 5.89 -6.17
C LYS A 55 5.43 5.71 -5.62
N ILE A 56 5.79 4.53 -5.14
CA ILE A 56 7.12 4.29 -4.57
C ILE A 56 8.02 3.60 -5.61
N ALA A 57 8.98 4.34 -6.14
CA ALA A 57 9.95 3.83 -7.13
C ALA A 57 10.91 2.78 -6.54
N ASP A 58 11.48 3.06 -5.36
CA ASP A 58 12.31 2.09 -4.64
C ASP A 58 11.48 1.36 -3.58
N ARG A 59 11.02 0.16 -3.92
CA ARG A 59 10.18 -0.68 -3.04
C ARG A 59 10.88 -1.04 -1.72
N ARG A 60 12.21 -0.93 -1.64
CA ARG A 60 12.96 -1.14 -0.38
C ARG A 60 12.73 0.00 0.62
N LYS A 61 12.32 1.19 0.17
CA LYS A 61 11.94 2.30 1.06
C LYS A 61 10.57 2.12 1.72
N ALA A 62 9.76 1.20 1.20
CA ALA A 62 8.42 0.92 1.72
C ALA A 62 8.42 -0.13 2.84
N LEU A 63 9.58 -0.72 3.16
CA LEU A 63 9.76 -1.81 4.11
C LEU A 63 10.82 -1.47 5.15
#